data_AF-A0A974P3F0-F1
#
_entry.id   AF-A0A974P3F0-F1
#
_cell.length_a   1.000
_cell.length_b   1.000
_cell.length_c   1.000
_cell.angle_alpha   90.00
_cell.angle_beta   90.00
_cell.angle_gamma   90.00
#
_symmetry.space_group_name_H-M   'P 1'
#
loop_
_entity.id
_entity.type
_entity.pdbx_description
1 polymer ?
#
loop_
_entity_poly.entity_id
_entity_poly.type
_entity_poly.pdbx_seq_one_letter_code
_entity_poly.pdbx_strand_id
1 'polypeptide(L)' 'MVRLVAHMVALGRTDAEIIGLAAGLTLNGHSVDDTAREMAKAMRGARAKWAILSPISRTLARVTRRPLSS' A
#
# COMPACT_ATOMS: atom_id res chain seq x y z
N MET A 1 5.58 -1.78 -12.66
CA MET A 1 4.59 -1.51 -11.59
C MET A 1 5.06 -1.72 -10.16
N VAL A 2 5.56 -2.89 -9.76
CA VAL A 2 5.84 -3.20 -8.34
C VAL A 2 6.80 -2.20 -7.65
N ARG A 3 7.80 -1.64 -8.36
CA ARG A 3 8.72 -0.61 -7.82
C ARG A 3 8.03 0.73 -7.55
N LEU A 4 7.15 1.19 -8.44
CA LEU A 4 6.38 2.42 -8.26
C LEU A 4 5.42 2.30 -7.07
N VAL A 5 4.70 1.16 -7.00
CA VAL A 5 3.79 0.88 -5.88
C VAL A 5 4.56 0.79 -4.56
N ALA A 6 5.72 0.12 -4.54
CA ALA A 6 6.56 0.06 -3.34
C ALA A 6 7.02 1.44 -2.87
N HIS A 7 7.39 2.33 -3.80
CA HIS A 7 7.74 3.70 -3.48
C HIS A 7 6.56 4.45 -2.84
N MET A 8 5.35 4.35 -3.41
CA MET A 8 4.15 4.98 -2.85
C MET A 8 3.78 4.43 -1.45
N VAL A 9 3.88 3.12 -1.25
CA VAL A 9 3.65 2.49 0.05
C VAL A 9 4.72 2.92 1.07
N ALA A 10 5.99 3.05 0.65
CA ALA A 10 7.08 3.50 1.52
C ALA A 10 6.87 4.95 2.00
N LEU A 11 6.32 5.83 1.14
CA LEU A 11 5.91 7.19 1.51
C LEU A 11 4.75 7.24 2.53
N GLY A 12 4.19 6.09 2.91
CA GLY A 12 3.16 6.01 3.93
C GLY A 12 1.74 6.22 3.41
N ARG A 13 1.54 6.26 2.09
CA ARG A 13 0.19 6.28 1.50
C ARG A 13 -0.57 5.01 1.87
N THR A 14 -1.87 5.16 2.05
CA THR A 14 -2.81 4.08 2.28
C THR A 14 -3.16 3.37 0.98
N ASP A 15 -3.64 2.13 1.08
CA ASP A 15 -4.05 1.34 -0.07
C ASP A 15 -5.18 2.03 -0.85
N ALA A 16 -6.12 2.68 -0.15
CA ALA A 16 -7.23 3.42 -0.76
C ALA A 16 -6.74 4.62 -1.58
N GLU A 17 -5.75 5.39 -1.08
CA GLU A 17 -5.18 6.51 -1.83
C GLU A 17 -4.43 6.03 -3.09
N ILE A 18 -3.69 4.93 -2.98
CA ILE A 18 -2.95 4.35 -4.10
C ILE A 18 -3.92 3.84 -5.18
N ILE A 19 -5.01 3.18 -4.78
CA ILE A 19 -6.06 2.73 -5.70
C ILE A 19 -6.79 3.92 -6.33
N GLY A 20 -7.11 4.95 -5.55
CA GLY A 20 -7.75 6.17 -6.06
C GLY A 20 -6.92 6.89 -7.11
N LEU A 21 -5.60 6.98 -6.91
CA LEU A 21 -4.67 7.54 -7.91
C LEU A 21 -4.62 6.68 -9.19
N ALA A 22 -4.73 5.36 -9.06
CA ALA A 22 -4.69 4.45 -10.19
C ALA A 22 -5.99 4.43 -11.00
N ALA A 23 -7.15 4.75 -10.41
CA ALA A 23 -8.43 4.74 -11.09
C ALA A 23 -8.44 5.63 -12.34
N GLY A 24 -7.81 6.82 -12.27
CA GLY A 24 -7.66 7.74 -13.41
C GLY A 24 -6.70 7.26 -14.51
N LEU A 25 -6.00 6.15 -14.30
CA LEU A 25 -5.11 5.51 -15.27
C LEU A 25 -5.72 4.24 -15.88
N THR A 26 -7.00 3.97 -15.62
CA THR A 26 -7.71 2.80 -16.17
C THR A 26 -7.77 2.92 -17.70
N LEU A 27 -7.26 1.89 -18.38
CA LEU A 27 -7.23 1.86 -19.84
C LEU A 27 -8.61 1.55 -20.42
N ASN A 28 -8.87 2.04 -21.65
CA ASN A 28 -10.08 1.70 -22.39
C ASN A 28 -10.24 0.18 -22.52
N GLY A 29 -11.46 -0.31 -22.28
CA GLY A 29 -11.75 -1.76 -22.29
C GLY A 29 -11.51 -2.46 -20.95
N HIS A 30 -11.04 -1.75 -19.92
CA HIS A 30 -10.92 -2.24 -18.55
C HIS A 30 -11.84 -1.48 -17.60
N SER A 31 -12.30 -2.15 -16.55
CA SER A 31 -13.05 -1.50 -15.47
C SER A 31 -12.11 -0.94 -14.39
N VAL A 32 -12.59 0.04 -13.63
CA VAL A 32 -11.87 0.54 -12.44
C VAL A 32 -11.62 -0.58 -11.42
N ASP A 33 -12.53 -1.55 -11.35
CA ASP A 33 -12.37 -2.73 -10.48
C ASP A 33 -11.21 -3.61 -10.93
N ASP A 34 -10.96 -3.75 -12.23
CA ASP A 34 -9.79 -4.49 -12.74
C ASP A 34 -8.49 -3.80 -12.33
N THR A 35 -8.45 -2.47 -12.47
CA THR A 35 -7.34 -1.64 -11.99
C THR A 35 -7.13 -1.83 -10.49
N ALA A 36 -8.21 -1.80 -9.69
CA ALA A 36 -8.12 -1.99 -8.25
C ALA A 36 -7.58 -3.39 -7.87
N ARG A 37 -8.02 -4.44 -8.56
CA ARG A 37 -7.54 -5.83 -8.35
C ARG A 37 -6.04 -5.95 -8.64
N GLU A 38 -5.57 -5.41 -9.75
CA GLU A 38 -4.14 -5.44 -10.12
C GLU A 38 -3.28 -4.60 -9.17
N MET A 39 -3.76 -3.43 -8.76
CA MET A 39 -3.06 -2.60 -7.77
C MET A 39 -2.96 -3.31 -6.41
N ALA A 40 -4.02 -3.98 -5.97
CA ALA A 40 -4.00 -4.77 -4.74
C ALA A 40 -2.96 -5.90 -4.82
N LYS A 41 -2.86 -6.58 -5.96
CA LYS A 41 -1.84 -7.62 -6.20
C LYS A 41 -0.43 -7.04 -6.17
N ALA A 42 -0.19 -5.90 -6.81
CA ALA A 42 1.11 -5.22 -6.80
C ALA A 42 1.53 -4.75 -5.40
N MET A 43 0.58 -4.22 -4.61
CA MET A 43 0.83 -3.81 -3.21
C MET A 43 1.21 -5.00 -2.33
N ARG A 44 0.49 -6.12 -2.43
CA ARG A 44 0.84 -7.36 -1.70
C ARG A 44 2.25 -7.83 -2.04
N GLY A 45 2.58 -7.86 -3.34
CA GLY A 45 3.92 -8.25 -3.80
C GLY A 45 5.03 -7.32 -3.30
N ALA A 46 4.79 -6.01 -3.31
CA ALA A 46 5.74 -5.02 -2.79
C ALA A 46 5.96 -5.18 -1.28
N ARG A 47 4.88 -5.30 -0.50
CA ARG A 47 4.95 -5.48 0.96
C ARG A 47 5.71 -6.73 1.34
N ALA A 48 5.43 -7.85 0.67
CA ALA A 48 6.12 -9.11 0.92
C ALA A 48 7.61 -9.04 0.55
N LYS A 49 7.94 -8.47 -0.63
CA LYS A 49 9.32 -8.43 -1.13
C LYS A 49 10.25 -7.54 -0.29
N TRP A 50 9.75 -6.40 0.21
CA TRP A 50 10.56 -5.41 0.91
C TRP A 50 10.21 -5.26 2.39
N ALA A 51 9.47 -6.21 2.96
CA ALA A 51 9.04 -6.21 4.36
C ALA A 51 8.37 -4.88 4.79
N ILE A 52 7.61 -4.25 3.88
CA ILE A 52 7.00 -2.94 4.16
C ILE A 52 5.72 -3.14 4.98
N LEU A 53 5.76 -2.73 6.24
CA LEU A 53 4.61 -2.79 7.14
C LEU A 53 3.42 -1.97 6.60
N SER A 54 2.21 -2.48 6.81
CA SER A 54 1.00 -1.67 6.63
C SER A 54 1.02 -0.45 7.58
N PRO A 55 0.37 0.67 7.23
CA PRO A 55 0.30 1.84 8.12
C PRO A 55 -0.25 1.50 9.52
N ILE A 56 -1.22 0.58 9.60
CA ILE A 56 -1.76 0.05 10.85
C ILE A 56 -0.68 -0.73 11.61
N SER A 57 0.02 -1.65 10.94
CA SER A 57 1.11 -2.42 11.55
C SER A 57 2.27 -1.53 12.00
N ARG A 58 2.58 -0.44 11.27
CA ARG A 58 3.58 0.57 11.66
C ARG A 58 3.16 1.29 12.94
N THR A 59 1.88 1.65 13.05
CA THR A 59 1.34 2.30 14.26
C THR A 59 1.40 1.37 15.46
N LEU A 60 0.98 0.11 15.30
CA LEU A 60 1.08 -0.91 16.36
C LEU A 60 2.53 -1.14 16.80
N ALA A 61 3.46 -1.29 15.85
CA ALA A 61 4.89 -1.44 16.16
C ALA A 61 5.49 -0.22 16.88
N ARG A 62 4.94 0.98 16.67
CA ARG A 62 5.36 2.19 17.38
C ARG A 62 4.80 2.25 18.80
N VAL A 63 3.54 1.83 19.00
CA VAL A 63 2.90 1.78 20.32
C VAL A 63 3.57 0.75 21.22
N THR A 64 3.88 -0.43 20.70
CA THR A 64 4.50 -1.51 21.50
C THR A 64 5.95 -1.24 21.90
N ARG A 65 6.65 -0.32 21.22
CA ARG A 65 8.03 0.07 21.54
C ARG A 65 8.15 1.21 22.56
N ARG A 66 7.04 1.82 22.99
CA ARG A 66 7.09 2.77 24.10
C ARG A 66 7.23 1.97 25.41
N PRO A 67 8.30 2.16 26.21
CA PRO A 67 8.30 1.61 27.55
C PRO A 67 7.15 2.25 28.33
N LEU A 68 6.32 1.41 28.95
CA LEU A 68 5.39 1.84 29.98
C LEU A 68 6.26 2.48 31.08
N SER A 69 6.28 3.80 31.14
CA SER A 69 6.86 4.51 32.28
C SER A 69 5.87 4.34 33.42
N SER A 70 6.24 3.49 34.37
CA SER A 70 5.63 3.35 35.69
C SER A 70 5.99 4.55 36.59
#